data_AF-A0AAU2FGI8-F1
#
_entry.id   AF-A0AAU2FGI8-F1
#
_cell.length_a   1.000
_cell.length_b   1.000
_cell.length_c   1.000
_cell.angle_alpha   90.00
_cell.angle_beta   90.00
_cell.angle_gamma   90.00
#
_symmetry.space_group_name_H-M   'P 1'
#
loop_
_entity.id
_entity.type
_entity.pdbx_description
1 polymer ?
#
loop_
_entity_poly.entity_id
_entity_poly.type
_entity_poly.pdbx_seq_one_letter_code
_entity_poly.pdbx_strand_id
1 'polypeptide(L)'
;MHRTGRAAIEQGELYLFAVEFDKLRDDISVPQTPSELVGLATAAKQLAVLADLIKDLSDDVLFRATDNTAALDLGPVVHAYAGAAVPAGQALKNHTEALAQFGFLNRYAKAPESGDLRDARKAAFRVIQERTERVRDSLQDVVVDLRRAADRLDGTPPHMLAALSRSVLPADSPERLPACPEPPAPAPVRLAFTPVPRHAR
;
A
#
# COMPACT_ATOMS: atom_id res chain seq x y z
N MET A 1 -14.78 31.04 -6.58
CA MET A 1 -13.47 30.85 -5.92
C MET A 1 -13.57 29.75 -4.84
N HIS A 2 -14.11 28.56 -5.17
CA HIS A 2 -14.47 27.50 -4.20
C HIS A 2 -13.83 26.12 -4.46
N ARG A 3 -13.06 25.97 -5.55
CA ARG A 3 -12.53 24.67 -6.00
C ARG A 3 -11.40 24.13 -5.11
N THR A 4 -10.59 25.04 -4.55
CA THR A 4 -9.43 24.71 -3.71
C THR A 4 -9.82 24.18 -2.34
N GLY A 5 -10.94 24.66 -1.77
CA GLY A 5 -11.39 24.22 -0.45
C GLY A 5 -11.90 22.78 -0.44
N ARG A 6 -12.65 22.37 -1.47
CA ARG A 6 -13.17 21.01 -1.57
C ARG A 6 -12.07 19.98 -1.83
N ALA A 7 -11.15 20.27 -2.75
CA ALA A 7 -10.01 19.37 -3.03
C ALA A 7 -9.15 19.11 -1.78
N ALA A 8 -8.91 20.14 -0.96
CA ALA A 8 -8.19 20.00 0.31
C ALA A 8 -8.93 19.12 1.34
N ILE A 9 -10.27 19.16 1.35
CA ILE A 9 -11.08 18.29 2.21
C ILE A 9 -10.93 16.83 1.76
N GLU A 10 -11.14 16.55 0.48
CA GLU A 10 -11.05 15.18 -0.06
C GLU A 10 -9.63 14.59 0.13
N GLN A 11 -8.60 15.43 -0.02
CA GLN A 11 -7.22 15.06 0.27
C GLN A 11 -7.04 14.70 1.76
N GLY A 12 -7.57 15.53 2.66
CA GLY A 12 -7.52 15.29 4.10
C GLY A 12 -8.22 13.99 4.50
N GLU A 13 -9.36 13.68 3.88
CA GLU A 13 -10.10 12.44 4.12
C GLU A 13 -9.34 11.20 3.64
N LEU A 14 -8.72 11.24 2.46
CA LEU A 14 -7.88 10.13 1.99
C LEU A 14 -6.69 9.86 2.95
N TYR A 15 -6.04 10.91 3.46
CA TYR A 15 -5.00 10.74 4.47
C TYR A 15 -5.54 10.20 5.78
N LEU A 16 -6.73 10.63 6.21
CA LEU A 16 -7.35 10.15 7.44
C LEU A 16 -7.62 8.65 7.35
N PHE A 17 -8.19 8.17 6.24
CA PHE A 17 -8.35 6.73 6.01
C PHE A 17 -7.02 5.99 6.02
N ALA A 18 -6.01 6.54 5.32
CA ALA A 18 -4.68 5.93 5.32
C ALA A 18 -4.12 5.82 6.75
N VAL A 19 -4.33 6.80 7.61
CA VAL A 19 -3.90 6.76 9.02
C VAL A 19 -4.65 5.69 9.81
N GLU A 20 -5.97 5.53 9.63
CA GLU A 20 -6.73 4.50 10.35
C GLU A 20 -6.32 3.08 9.94
N PHE A 21 -6.09 2.84 8.65
CA PHE A 21 -5.52 1.57 8.17
C PHE A 21 -4.10 1.32 8.70
N ASP A 22 -3.27 2.37 8.78
CA ASP A 22 -1.90 2.28 9.30
C ASP A 22 -1.90 1.93 10.80
N LYS A 23 -2.79 2.54 11.59
CA LYS A 23 -2.98 2.19 13.02
C LYS A 23 -3.38 0.74 13.20
N LEU A 24 -4.38 0.26 12.44
CA LEU A 24 -4.80 -1.14 12.52
C LEU A 24 -3.65 -2.08 12.14
N ARG A 25 -2.87 -1.72 11.11
CA ARG A 25 -1.70 -2.50 10.71
C ARG A 25 -0.68 -2.59 11.84
N ASP A 26 -0.39 -1.49 12.51
CA ASP A 26 0.54 -1.45 13.64
C ASP A 26 0.04 -2.27 14.84
N ASP A 27 -1.27 -2.28 15.09
CA ASP A 27 -1.91 -3.10 16.12
C ASP A 27 -1.84 -4.61 15.84
N ILE A 28 -1.64 -5.02 14.58
CA ILE A 28 -1.56 -6.42 14.16
C ILE A 28 -0.09 -6.86 14.10
N SER A 29 0.43 -7.43 15.18
CA SER A 29 1.82 -7.95 15.23
C SER A 29 1.94 -9.35 14.63
N VAL A 30 3.02 -9.61 13.86
CA VAL A 30 3.34 -10.95 13.35
C VAL A 30 4.07 -11.76 14.43
N PRO A 31 3.47 -12.86 14.92
CA PRO A 31 4.10 -13.67 15.95
C PRO A 31 5.28 -14.46 15.36
N GLN A 32 6.46 -14.37 15.98
CA GLN A 32 7.63 -15.18 15.63
C GLN A 32 7.65 -16.51 16.39
N THR A 33 6.99 -16.54 17.55
CA THR A 33 6.86 -17.74 18.39
C THR A 33 5.41 -17.96 18.84
N PRO A 34 5.02 -19.21 19.18
CA PRO A 34 3.66 -19.48 19.68
C PRO A 34 3.29 -18.68 20.94
N SER A 35 4.25 -18.30 21.78
CA SER A 35 4.03 -17.49 22.97
C SER A 35 3.68 -16.02 22.68
N GLU A 36 3.98 -15.54 21.48
CA GLU A 36 3.66 -14.18 21.02
C GLU A 36 2.26 -14.10 20.39
N LEU A 37 1.56 -15.23 20.24
CA LEU A 37 0.21 -15.24 19.70
C LEU A 37 -0.73 -14.40 20.59
N VAL A 38 -1.44 -13.48 19.95
CA VAL A 38 -2.57 -12.80 20.59
C VAL A 38 -3.69 -13.79 20.90
N GLY A 39 -4.54 -13.44 21.87
CA GLY A 39 -5.73 -14.24 22.17
C GLY A 39 -6.78 -14.16 21.05
N LEU A 40 -7.65 -15.17 20.98
CA LEU A 40 -8.76 -15.23 20.02
C LEU A 40 -9.67 -13.98 20.08
N ALA A 41 -9.93 -13.45 21.29
CA ALA A 41 -10.74 -12.24 21.46
C ALA A 41 -10.08 -11.00 20.83
N THR A 42 -8.75 -10.87 20.95
CA THR A 42 -7.99 -9.77 20.34
C THR A 42 -8.01 -9.89 18.81
N ALA A 43 -7.78 -11.09 18.28
CA ALA A 43 -7.84 -11.34 16.84
C ALA A 43 -9.23 -11.02 16.26
N ALA A 44 -10.31 -11.41 16.97
CA ALA A 44 -11.68 -11.08 16.58
C ALA A 44 -11.97 -9.58 16.63
N LYS A 45 -11.45 -8.86 17.63
CA LYS A 45 -11.56 -7.40 17.71
C LYS A 45 -10.87 -6.71 16.54
N GLN A 46 -9.64 -7.12 16.20
CA GLN A 46 -8.92 -6.61 15.03
C GLN A 46 -9.69 -6.86 13.73
N LEU A 47 -10.34 -8.03 13.59
CA LEU A 47 -11.19 -8.34 12.45
C LEU A 47 -12.41 -7.40 12.37
N ALA A 48 -13.04 -7.12 13.51
CA ALA A 48 -14.18 -6.22 13.56
C ALA A 48 -13.78 -4.79 13.12
N VAL A 49 -12.64 -4.29 13.59
CA VAL A 49 -12.10 -2.98 13.17
C VAL A 49 -11.83 -2.97 11.66
N LEU A 50 -11.20 -4.01 11.11
CA LEU A 50 -10.95 -4.11 9.67
C LEU A 50 -12.26 -4.09 8.86
N ALA A 51 -13.27 -4.83 9.30
CA ALA A 51 -14.57 -4.87 8.63
C ALA A 51 -15.27 -3.51 8.65
N ASP A 52 -15.15 -2.76 9.75
CA ASP A 52 -15.71 -1.41 9.87
C ASP A 52 -15.02 -0.43 8.92
N LEU A 53 -13.69 -0.45 8.83
CA LEU A 53 -12.94 0.38 7.88
C LEU A 53 -13.30 0.09 6.41
N ILE A 54 -13.52 -1.18 6.05
CA ILE A 54 -13.96 -1.57 4.69
C ILE A 54 -15.38 -1.08 4.42
N LYS A 55 -16.25 -1.11 5.43
CA LYS A 55 -17.60 -0.56 5.34
C LYS A 55 -17.53 0.95 5.11
N ASP A 56 -16.74 1.68 5.89
CA ASP A 56 -16.57 3.12 5.74
C ASP A 56 -16.04 3.50 4.35
N LEU A 57 -15.05 2.76 3.83
CA LEU A 57 -14.59 2.92 2.43
C LEU A 57 -15.73 2.76 1.42
N SER A 58 -16.59 1.77 1.62
CA SER A 58 -17.70 1.46 0.71
C SER A 58 -18.80 2.53 0.79
N ASP A 59 -19.10 3.00 2.00
CA ASP A 59 -20.05 4.08 2.26
C ASP A 59 -19.56 5.38 1.60
N ASP A 60 -18.26 5.67 1.66
CA ASP A 60 -17.65 6.85 1.04
C ASP A 60 -17.64 6.80 -0.50
N VAL A 61 -17.44 5.61 -1.09
CA VAL A 61 -17.61 5.38 -2.53
C VAL A 61 -19.06 5.64 -2.93
N LEU A 62 -20.02 5.08 -2.20
CA LEU A 62 -21.44 5.24 -2.50
C LEU A 62 -21.87 6.70 -2.38
N PHE A 63 -21.47 7.37 -1.31
CA PHE A 63 -21.77 8.78 -1.07
C PHE A 63 -21.26 9.66 -2.21
N ARG A 64 -19.98 9.52 -2.60
CA ARG A 64 -19.38 10.34 -3.68
C ARG A 64 -19.85 9.98 -5.08
N ALA A 65 -20.18 8.71 -5.33
CA ALA A 65 -20.71 8.29 -6.62
C ALA A 65 -22.13 8.82 -6.88
N THR A 66 -22.89 9.13 -5.81
CA THR A 66 -24.24 9.69 -5.92
C THR A 66 -24.28 11.21 -5.81
N ASP A 67 -23.19 11.83 -5.36
CA ASP A 67 -23.05 13.29 -5.33
C ASP A 67 -22.85 13.85 -6.74
N ASN A 68 -23.92 14.48 -7.27
CA ASN A 68 -23.94 15.10 -8.60
C ASN A 68 -23.57 16.59 -8.58
N THR A 69 -22.92 17.08 -7.53
CA THR A 69 -22.55 18.51 -7.45
C THR A 69 -21.46 18.85 -8.47
N ALA A 70 -21.81 19.68 -9.46
CA ALA A 70 -20.98 20.08 -10.61
C ALA A 70 -19.68 20.85 -10.29
N ALA A 71 -19.29 20.98 -9.01
CA ALA A 71 -18.20 21.84 -8.57
C ALA A 71 -16.82 21.15 -8.54
N LEU A 72 -16.76 19.81 -8.43
CA LEU A 72 -15.52 19.03 -8.40
C LEU A 72 -15.70 17.69 -9.13
N ASP A 73 -14.70 17.30 -9.91
CA ASP A 73 -14.64 15.94 -10.46
C ASP A 73 -14.17 15.00 -9.35
N LEU A 74 -15.12 14.25 -8.77
CA LEU A 74 -14.85 13.27 -7.71
C LEU A 74 -14.39 11.92 -8.26
N GLY A 75 -14.35 11.74 -9.59
CA GLY A 75 -13.94 10.48 -10.22
C GLY A 75 -12.61 9.93 -9.69
N PRO A 76 -11.54 10.75 -9.56
CA PRO A 76 -10.28 10.31 -8.97
C PRO A 76 -10.37 9.84 -7.52
N VAL A 77 -11.21 10.50 -6.70
CA VAL A 77 -11.41 10.16 -5.29
C VAL A 77 -12.17 8.85 -5.16
N VAL A 78 -13.26 8.70 -5.92
CA VAL A 78 -14.03 7.46 -5.99
C VAL A 78 -13.16 6.30 -6.45
N HIS A 79 -12.33 6.53 -7.47
CA HIS A 79 -11.39 5.52 -7.95
C HIS A 79 -10.35 5.13 -6.89
N ALA A 80 -9.85 6.09 -6.10
CA ALA A 80 -8.91 5.82 -5.02
C ALA A 80 -9.52 4.92 -3.93
N TYR A 81 -10.72 5.26 -3.44
CA TYR A 81 -11.41 4.44 -2.43
C TYR A 81 -11.79 3.05 -2.97
N ALA A 82 -12.32 2.97 -4.19
CA ALA A 82 -12.65 1.69 -4.82
C ALA A 82 -11.40 0.82 -5.06
N GLY A 83 -10.28 1.45 -5.45
CA GLY A 83 -8.99 0.78 -5.58
C GLY A 83 -8.48 0.23 -4.25
N ALA A 84 -8.54 1.03 -3.18
CA ALA A 84 -8.14 0.65 -1.83
C ALA A 84 -9.00 -0.49 -1.25
N ALA A 85 -10.26 -0.63 -1.65
CA ALA A 85 -11.14 -1.71 -1.21
C ALA A 85 -10.61 -3.11 -1.61
N VAL A 86 -9.85 -3.21 -2.71
CA VAL A 86 -9.29 -4.50 -3.18
C VAL A 86 -8.28 -5.08 -2.18
N PRO A 87 -7.16 -4.41 -1.84
CA PRO A 87 -6.24 -4.91 -0.84
C PRO A 87 -6.89 -4.98 0.56
N ALA A 88 -7.81 -4.09 0.92
CA ALA A 88 -8.54 -4.20 2.18
C ALA A 88 -9.36 -5.50 2.27
N GLY A 89 -10.05 -5.90 1.19
CA GLY A 89 -10.74 -7.19 1.10
C GLY A 89 -9.80 -8.39 1.19
N GLN A 90 -8.59 -8.29 0.64
CA GLN A 90 -7.56 -9.32 0.80
C GLN A 90 -7.08 -9.44 2.25
N ALA A 91 -6.89 -8.31 2.93
CA ALA A 91 -6.60 -8.30 4.37
C ALA A 91 -7.72 -9.00 5.16
N LEU A 92 -8.99 -8.69 4.88
CA LEU A 92 -10.13 -9.32 5.55
C LEU A 92 -10.14 -10.84 5.34
N LYS A 93 -9.93 -11.29 4.11
CA LYS A 93 -9.82 -12.72 3.78
C LYS A 93 -8.71 -13.39 4.60
N ASN A 94 -7.48 -12.87 4.56
CA ASN A 94 -6.36 -13.48 5.27
C ASN A 94 -6.62 -13.49 6.79
N HIS A 95 -7.21 -12.42 7.34
CA HIS A 95 -7.47 -12.34 8.78
C HIS A 95 -8.57 -13.30 9.24
N THR A 96 -9.61 -13.53 8.42
CA THR A 96 -10.63 -14.56 8.72
C THR A 96 -10.05 -15.97 8.69
N GLU A 97 -9.13 -16.26 7.76
CA GLU A 97 -8.41 -17.53 7.72
C GLU A 97 -7.52 -17.73 8.97
N ALA A 98 -6.83 -16.67 9.43
CA ALA A 98 -6.09 -16.69 10.69
C ALA A 98 -7.03 -16.90 11.90
N LEU A 99 -8.18 -16.22 11.92
CA LEU A 99 -9.16 -16.34 13.01
C LEU A 99 -9.69 -17.76 13.18
N ALA A 100 -9.90 -18.50 12.08
CA ALA A 100 -10.26 -19.91 12.13
C ALA A 100 -9.21 -20.75 12.87
N GLN A 101 -7.92 -20.47 12.67
CA GLN A 101 -6.83 -21.15 13.37
C GLN A 101 -6.74 -20.76 14.84
N PHE A 102 -6.96 -19.47 15.19
CA PHE A 102 -7.12 -19.07 16.59
C PHE A 102 -8.27 -19.82 17.26
N GLY A 103 -9.38 -20.03 16.56
CA GLY A 103 -10.52 -20.84 17.03
C GLY A 103 -10.13 -22.30 17.30
N PHE A 104 -9.37 -22.91 16.39
CA PHE A 104 -8.80 -24.25 16.58
C PHE A 104 -7.91 -24.32 17.82
N LEU A 105 -6.94 -23.42 17.95
CA LEU A 105 -6.02 -23.39 19.10
C LEU A 105 -6.77 -23.18 20.42
N ASN A 106 -7.75 -22.28 20.44
CA ASN A 106 -8.59 -22.03 21.61
C ASN A 106 -9.41 -23.27 22.02
N ARG A 107 -10.03 -23.95 21.05
CA ARG A 107 -10.82 -25.17 21.30
C ARG A 107 -9.99 -26.27 21.95
N TYR A 108 -8.73 -26.42 21.53
CA TYR A 108 -7.85 -27.48 21.98
C TYR A 108 -6.82 -27.04 23.03
N ALA A 109 -6.93 -25.84 23.61
CA ALA A 109 -5.92 -25.30 24.53
C ALA A 109 -5.67 -26.20 25.76
N LYS A 110 -6.70 -26.91 26.25
CA LYS A 110 -6.63 -27.79 27.43
C LYS A 110 -6.61 -29.28 27.09
N ALA A 111 -6.62 -29.63 25.80
CA ALA A 111 -6.65 -31.02 25.39
C ALA A 111 -5.29 -31.69 25.71
N PRO A 112 -5.29 -32.96 26.16
CA PRO A 112 -4.07 -33.72 26.41
C PRO A 112 -3.17 -33.75 25.18
N GLU A 113 -1.87 -33.70 25.40
CA GLU A 113 -0.90 -33.71 24.32
C GLU A 113 -0.86 -35.08 23.63
N SER A 114 -1.05 -35.09 22.31
CA SER A 114 -0.77 -36.23 21.42
C SER A 114 0.17 -35.79 20.31
N GLY A 115 0.82 -36.73 19.62
CA GLY A 115 1.69 -36.41 18.47
C GLY A 115 0.94 -35.61 17.41
N ASP A 116 -0.23 -36.10 16.99
CA ASP A 116 -1.06 -35.45 15.97
C ASP A 116 -1.52 -34.05 16.39
N LEU A 117 -1.92 -33.87 17.65
CA LEU A 117 -2.37 -32.57 18.14
C LEU A 117 -1.22 -31.57 18.20
N ARG A 118 -0.02 -32.03 18.57
CA ARG A 118 1.19 -31.20 18.57
C ARG A 118 1.47 -30.67 17.17
N ASP A 119 1.43 -31.53 16.16
CA ASP A 119 1.74 -31.15 14.79
C ASP A 119 0.63 -30.30 14.18
N ALA A 120 -0.64 -30.56 14.52
CA ALA A 120 -1.75 -29.69 14.15
C ALA A 120 -1.63 -28.28 14.75
N ARG A 121 -1.22 -28.14 16.02
CA ARG A 121 -0.98 -26.83 16.65
C ARG A 121 0.17 -26.08 15.99
N LYS A 122 1.26 -26.77 15.63
CA LYS A 122 2.37 -26.16 14.86
C LYS A 122 1.92 -25.69 13.48
N ALA A 123 1.11 -26.50 12.78
CA ALA A 123 0.57 -26.14 11.48
C ALA A 123 -0.35 -24.91 11.59
N ALA A 124 -1.26 -24.90 12.57
CA ALA A 124 -2.13 -23.75 12.85
C ALA A 124 -1.32 -22.48 13.15
N PHE A 125 -0.26 -22.57 13.95
CA PHE A 125 0.65 -21.44 14.21
C PHE A 125 1.28 -20.89 12.93
N ARG A 126 1.81 -21.76 12.06
CA ARG A 126 2.41 -21.33 10.77
C ARG A 126 1.40 -20.63 9.88
N VAL A 127 0.17 -21.13 9.82
CA VAL A 127 -0.92 -20.48 9.07
C VAL A 127 -1.24 -19.12 9.67
N ILE A 128 -1.33 -19.00 11.00
CA ILE A 128 -1.56 -17.69 11.64
C ILE A 128 -0.44 -16.71 11.28
N GLN A 129 0.81 -17.12 11.39
CA GLN A 129 1.97 -16.28 11.06
C GLN A 129 1.90 -15.80 9.61
N GLU A 130 1.82 -16.72 8.64
CA GLU A 130 1.76 -16.39 7.21
C GLU A 130 0.56 -15.48 6.88
N ARG A 131 -0.61 -15.77 7.45
CA ARG A 131 -1.80 -14.96 7.18
C ARG A 131 -1.70 -13.58 7.79
N THR A 132 -1.13 -13.46 8.98
CA THR A 132 -0.93 -12.16 9.66
C THR A 132 0.06 -11.29 8.89
N GLU A 133 1.13 -11.88 8.34
CA GLU A 133 2.06 -11.18 7.43
C GLU A 133 1.31 -10.64 6.21
N ARG A 134 0.54 -11.49 5.52
CA ARG A 134 -0.27 -11.07 4.36
C ARG A 134 -1.30 -10.00 4.71
N VAL A 135 -1.91 -10.05 5.90
CA VAL A 135 -2.81 -8.98 6.38
C VAL A 135 -2.05 -7.66 6.43
N ARG A 136 -0.88 -7.62 7.08
CA ARG A 136 -0.09 -6.39 7.19
C ARG A 136 0.35 -5.85 5.84
N ASP A 137 0.77 -6.73 4.92
CA ASP A 137 1.17 -6.33 3.57
C ASP A 137 -0.01 -5.72 2.81
N SER A 138 -1.17 -6.38 2.82
CA SER A 138 -2.38 -5.84 2.20
C SER A 138 -2.83 -4.51 2.83
N LEU A 139 -2.73 -4.35 4.15
CA LEU A 139 -3.01 -3.06 4.80
C LEU A 139 -1.99 -1.99 4.39
N GLN A 140 -0.71 -2.35 4.24
CA GLN A 140 0.30 -1.41 3.73
C GLN A 140 -0.02 -0.95 2.30
N ASP A 141 -0.50 -1.85 1.42
CA ASP A 141 -0.92 -1.49 0.07
C ASP A 141 -2.08 -0.48 0.09
N VAL A 142 -3.08 -0.70 0.95
CA VAL A 142 -4.18 0.28 1.18
C VAL A 142 -3.61 1.66 1.54
N VAL A 143 -2.72 1.70 2.54
CA VAL A 143 -2.12 2.95 3.03
C VAL A 143 -1.35 3.67 1.92
N VAL A 144 -0.55 2.93 1.14
CA VAL A 144 0.24 3.51 0.03
C VAL A 144 -0.67 4.07 -1.05
N ASP A 145 -1.71 3.34 -1.44
CA ASP A 145 -2.60 3.76 -2.52
C ASP A 145 -3.42 4.99 -2.14
N LEU A 146 -3.93 5.05 -0.91
CA LEU A 146 -4.66 6.22 -0.40
C LEU A 146 -3.77 7.45 -0.27
N ARG A 147 -2.57 7.32 0.32
CA ARG A 147 -1.61 8.44 0.42
C ARG A 147 -1.21 8.95 -0.96
N ARG A 148 -0.89 8.04 -1.89
CA ARG A 148 -0.53 8.39 -3.26
C ARG A 148 -1.69 9.08 -3.99
N ALA A 149 -2.93 8.69 -3.74
CA ALA A 149 -4.09 9.36 -4.29
C ALA A 149 -4.25 10.78 -3.70
N ALA A 150 -4.08 10.93 -2.39
CA ALA A 150 -4.11 12.23 -1.72
C ALA A 150 -3.05 13.18 -2.28
N ASP A 151 -1.81 12.72 -2.46
CA ASP A 151 -0.70 13.50 -3.03
C ASP A 151 -1.02 14.03 -4.44
N ARG A 152 -1.79 13.27 -5.23
CA ARG A 152 -2.18 13.66 -6.60
C ARG A 152 -3.30 14.69 -6.64
N LEU A 153 -4.14 14.77 -5.61
CA LEU A 153 -5.23 15.76 -5.53
C LEU A 153 -4.73 17.18 -5.29
N ASP A 154 -3.55 17.34 -4.68
CA ASP A 154 -2.91 18.64 -4.47
C ASP A 154 -2.33 19.24 -5.76
N GLY A 155 -2.50 18.55 -6.90
CA GLY A 155 -2.05 19.03 -8.21
C GLY A 155 -0.53 19.08 -8.37
N THR A 156 0.25 18.57 -7.41
CA THR A 156 1.71 18.46 -7.53
C THR A 156 2.05 17.27 -8.42
N PRO A 157 2.51 17.48 -9.67
CA PRO A 157 2.89 16.39 -10.53
C PRO A 157 4.09 15.66 -9.90
N PRO A 158 4.20 14.32 -10.02
CA PRO A 158 5.29 13.55 -9.42
C PRO A 158 6.69 14.00 -9.86
N HIS A 159 6.82 14.67 -11.02
CA HIS A 159 8.09 15.23 -11.48
C HIS A 159 8.55 16.45 -10.66
N MET A 160 7.64 17.19 -10.02
CA MET A 160 8.00 18.33 -9.14
C MET A 160 8.55 17.85 -7.79
N LEU A 161 8.05 16.75 -7.23
CA LEU A 161 8.61 16.15 -6.01
C LEU A 161 10.03 15.60 -6.25
N ALA A 162 10.26 14.96 -7.41
CA ALA A 162 11.60 14.50 -7.79
C ALA A 162 12.59 15.66 -8.04
N ALA A 163 12.11 16.81 -8.53
CA ALA A 163 12.91 18.00 -8.71
C ALA A 163 13.23 18.71 -7.37
N LEU A 164 12.27 18.77 -6.44
CA LEU A 164 12.48 19.30 -5.08
C LEU A 164 13.51 18.48 -4.30
N SER A 165 13.45 17.15 -4.38
CA SER A 165 14.47 16.28 -3.78
C SER A 165 15.87 16.44 -4.39
N ARG A 166 15.99 16.95 -5.62
CA ARG A 166 17.28 17.31 -6.23
C ARG A 166 17.75 18.72 -5.89
N SER A 167 16.89 19.57 -5.34
CA SER A 167 17.20 21.00 -5.10
C SER A 167 17.72 21.29 -3.69
N VAL A 168 17.95 20.27 -2.86
CA VAL A 168 18.65 20.40 -1.57
C VAL A 168 20.10 19.92 -1.75
N LEU A 169 20.85 20.64 -2.58
CA LEU A 169 22.30 20.72 -2.43
C LEU A 169 22.60 22.19 -2.10
N PRO A 170 23.25 22.52 -0.97
CA PRO A 170 23.62 23.89 -0.66
C PRO A 170 24.53 24.45 -1.78
N ALA A 171 24.09 25.56 -2.37
CA ALA A 171 24.90 26.35 -3.28
C ALA A 171 25.89 27.18 -2.46
N ASP A 172 27.07 26.64 -2.17
CA ASP A 172 28.25 27.45 -1.94
C ASP A 172 28.96 27.64 -3.29
N SER A 173 28.91 28.87 -3.80
CA SER A 173 29.75 29.40 -4.87
C SER A 173 30.36 30.69 -4.31
N PRO A 174 31.64 31.05 -4.60
CA PRO A 174 32.06 31.25 -5.99
C PRO A 174 33.56 30.99 -6.28
N GLU A 175 33.88 30.49 -7.47
CA GLU A 175 35.08 30.97 -8.19
C GLU A 175 34.93 30.71 -9.69
N ARG A 176 34.73 31.80 -10.43
CA ARG A 176 34.92 31.85 -11.89
C ARG A 176 36.41 31.81 -12.16
N LEU A 177 36.86 30.85 -12.96
CA LEU A 177 38.10 30.96 -13.73
C LEU A 177 37.80 30.81 -15.23
N PRO A 178 38.53 31.54 -16.09
CA PRO A 178 38.20 31.71 -17.51
C PRO A 178 38.54 30.47 -18.35
N ALA A 179 37.81 30.36 -19.45
CA ALA A 179 37.87 29.29 -20.45
C ALA A 179 39.29 29.02 -20.99
N CYS A 180 39.60 27.74 -21.18
CA CYS A 180 40.66 27.27 -22.05
C CYS A 180 40.06 26.23 -23.02
N PRO A 181 40.42 26.26 -24.32
CA PRO A 181 39.69 25.58 -25.38
C PRO A 181 39.90 24.05 -25.38
N GLU A 182 38.81 23.33 -25.61
CA GLU A 182 38.74 21.88 -25.75
C GLU A 182 39.29 21.42 -27.12
N PRO A 183 40.09 20.33 -27.19
CA PRO A 183 40.51 19.75 -28.46
C PRO A 183 39.35 18.99 -29.14
N PRO A 184 39.32 18.92 -30.50
CA PRO A 184 38.19 18.33 -31.22
C PRO A 184 38.08 16.81 -30.97
N ALA A 185 36.87 16.37 -30.64
CA ALA A 185 36.52 14.96 -30.52
C ALA A 185 36.54 14.25 -31.89
N PRO A 186 37.02 13.00 -31.98
CA PRO A 186 37.00 12.21 -33.20
C PRO A 186 35.57 11.79 -33.60
N ALA A 187 35.29 11.87 -34.90
CA ALA A 187 34.00 11.60 -35.50
C ALA A 187 33.49 10.16 -35.28
N PRO A 188 32.16 9.94 -35.21
CA PRO A 188 31.59 8.61 -35.02
C PRO A 188 31.79 7.72 -36.26
N VAL A 189 32.35 6.53 -36.01
CA VAL A 189 32.47 5.44 -36.98
C VAL A 189 31.07 4.93 -37.36
N ARG A 190 30.73 5.04 -38.64
CA ARG A 190 29.51 4.45 -39.22
C ARG A 190 29.64 2.93 -39.26
N LEU A 191 28.86 2.23 -38.45
CA LEU A 191 28.65 0.79 -38.58
C LEU A 191 27.88 0.51 -39.87
N ALA A 192 28.56 -0.11 -40.84
CA ALA A 192 27.95 -0.59 -42.07
C ALA A 192 27.01 -1.77 -41.76
N PHE A 193 25.73 -1.54 -41.99
CA PHE A 193 24.68 -2.55 -41.96
C PHE A 193 24.78 -3.39 -43.24
N THR A 194 25.10 -4.67 -43.14
CA THR A 194 24.96 -5.62 -44.25
C THR A 194 23.76 -6.53 -44.00
N PRO A 195 22.70 -6.48 -44.84
CA PRO A 195 21.60 -7.43 -44.74
C PRO A 195 21.99 -8.77 -45.39
N VAL A 196 21.80 -9.87 -44.66
CA VAL A 196 21.93 -11.23 -45.17
C VAL A 196 20.66 -11.62 -45.94
N PRO A 197 20.75 -12.12 -47.19
CA PRO A 197 19.59 -12.58 -47.93
C PRO A 197 19.15 -13.98 -47.50
N ARG A 198 17.83 -14.15 -47.34
CA ARG A 198 17.14 -15.44 -47.18
C ARG A 198 17.18 -16.18 -48.52
N HIS A 199 17.73 -17.39 -48.53
CA HIS A 199 17.42 -18.37 -49.57
C HIS A 199 16.45 -19.42 -49.02
N ALA A 200 15.32 -19.51 -49.71
CA ALA A 200 14.36 -20.59 -49.61
C ALA A 200 14.86 -21.83 -50.36
N ARG A 201 14.77 -23.00 -49.73
CA ARG A 201 13.97 -24.13 -50.24
C ARG A 201 13.84 -25.20 -49.18
#